data_AF-A0A1F9QUL1-F1
#
_entry.id   AF-A0A1F9QUL1-F1
#
_cell.length_a   1.000
_cell.length_b   1.000
_cell.length_c   1.000
_cell.angle_alpha   90.00
_cell.angle_beta   90.00
_cell.angle_gamma   90.00
#
_symmetry.space_group_name_H-M   'P 1'
#
loop_
_entity.id
_entity.type
_entity.pdbx_description
1 polymer ?
#
loop_
_entity_poly.entity_id
_entity_poly.type
_entity_poly.pdbx_seq_one_letter_code
_entity_poly.pdbx_strand_id
1 'polypeptide(L)'
;MNAKPLVFPLLCLALAGAARADDFTSLYASPLPLPAAAAPADKHAVTYFLRGLVTVHPDRTVLNTGDGRVFILELSKEQAAEFDDRTVEIWGRAEASDDVDTLRVHSIQEYVPDPAAAEPPPHKDKFRPALFLGEQAGALRVDNLRWLEPTAAAHDFTWVSAAIRPELVKEIYFVTKVQPPGIAGHSLLFYEFEDGGFTDAAGRKSKGFFLSVEAYAREGQDYSLLAGFKKTYNIIWLLTNFEDYALDSTAFGKEWMNFYPLLTDKALKEKMTRDTVALATLNREGEWYHSTRNNCTNNLVMMINHGLPENKRVRMWTIPHLIYNFYATTPPMVPGYLGRKGVLGPKAFTITKQNYGEFLPPPAAPL
;
A
#
# COMPACT_ATOMS: atom_id res chain seq x y z
N MET A 1 -45.60 -1.08 -61.74
CA MET A 1 -44.50 -0.29 -61.15
C MET A 1 -43.96 -1.11 -59.99
N ASN A 2 -42.85 -1.82 -60.22
CA ASN A 2 -42.24 -2.74 -59.24
C ASN A 2 -41.06 -2.04 -58.56
N ALA A 3 -41.17 -1.77 -57.26
CA ALA A 3 -40.07 -1.26 -56.45
C ALA A 3 -39.18 -2.43 -55.99
N LYS A 4 -37.89 -2.36 -56.33
CA LYS A 4 -36.85 -3.27 -55.82
C LYS A 4 -36.39 -2.79 -54.43
N PRO A 5 -36.12 -3.69 -53.47
CA PRO A 5 -35.49 -3.29 -52.21
C PRO A 5 -33.98 -3.09 -52.44
N LEU A 6 -33.47 -1.98 -51.90
CA LEU A 6 -32.06 -1.62 -51.87
C LEU A 6 -31.39 -2.45 -50.76
N VAL A 7 -30.51 -3.37 -51.13
CA VAL A 7 -29.66 -4.11 -50.18
C VAL A 7 -28.40 -3.29 -49.93
N PHE A 8 -28.24 -2.81 -48.69
CA PHE A 8 -26.97 -2.23 -48.21
C PHE A 8 -26.00 -3.38 -47.90
N PRO A 9 -24.75 -3.35 -48.40
CA PRO A 9 -23.74 -4.29 -47.92
C PRO A 9 -23.23 -3.81 -46.56
N LEU A 10 -23.35 -4.68 -45.55
CA LEU A 10 -22.59 -4.57 -44.30
C LEU A 10 -21.10 -4.73 -44.66
N LEU A 11 -20.36 -3.63 -44.63
CA LEU A 11 -18.91 -3.65 -44.70
C LEU A 11 -18.39 -4.07 -43.31
N CYS A 12 -18.21 -5.38 -43.09
CA CYS A 12 -17.49 -5.87 -41.92
C CYS A 12 -16.01 -5.48 -42.07
N LEU A 13 -15.60 -4.41 -41.39
CA LEU A 13 -14.19 -4.11 -41.14
C LEU A 13 -13.63 -5.18 -40.20
N ALA A 14 -12.97 -6.18 -40.77
CA ALA A 14 -12.02 -7.00 -40.05
C ALA A 14 -10.76 -6.17 -39.79
N LEU A 15 -10.75 -5.42 -38.68
CA LEU A 15 -9.52 -4.84 -38.13
C LEU A 15 -8.82 -5.91 -37.27
N ALA A 16 -8.29 -6.94 -37.92
CA ALA A 16 -7.21 -7.75 -37.36
C ALA A 16 -5.89 -7.13 -37.83
N GLY A 17 -5.64 -5.90 -37.37
CA GLY A 17 -4.35 -5.25 -37.51
C GLY A 17 -3.54 -5.56 -36.26
N ALA A 18 -2.44 -6.29 -36.42
CA ALA A 18 -1.40 -6.43 -35.41
C ALA A 18 -0.88 -5.04 -35.05
N ALA A 19 -1.48 -4.41 -34.04
CA ALA A 19 -0.84 -3.33 -33.31
C ALA A 19 0.29 -3.98 -32.52
N ARG A 20 1.49 -4.03 -33.13
CA ARG A 20 2.71 -4.26 -32.36
C ARG A 20 2.73 -3.18 -31.29
N ALA A 21 2.76 -3.59 -30.02
CA ALA A 21 2.78 -2.69 -28.89
C ALA A 21 3.85 -1.61 -29.10
N ASP A 22 3.41 -0.36 -29.27
CA ASP A 22 4.30 0.78 -29.17
C ASP A 22 5.01 0.73 -27.81
N ASP A 23 6.26 1.20 -27.76
CA ASP A 23 7.05 1.22 -26.54
C ASP A 23 6.34 2.07 -25.46
N PHE A 24 5.67 1.40 -24.52
CA PHE A 24 4.94 2.02 -23.43
C PHE A 24 5.86 2.56 -22.32
N THR A 25 7.14 2.83 -22.62
CA THR A 25 8.11 3.34 -21.64
C THR A 25 7.65 4.61 -20.92
N SER A 26 6.88 5.48 -21.58
CA SER A 26 6.30 6.66 -20.93
C SER A 26 5.12 6.35 -19.99
N LEU A 27 4.45 5.20 -20.13
CA LEU A 27 3.42 4.75 -19.18
C LEU A 27 4.03 4.19 -17.88
N TYR A 28 5.33 3.85 -17.88
CA TYR A 28 6.02 3.30 -16.70
C TYR A 28 6.48 4.39 -15.70
N ALA A 29 6.33 5.67 -16.03
CA ALA A 29 6.75 6.74 -15.15
C ALA A 29 5.70 6.96 -14.05
N SER A 30 5.91 6.33 -12.88
CA SER A 30 5.23 6.76 -11.66
C SER A 30 5.49 8.27 -11.46
N PRO A 31 4.46 9.06 -11.10
CA PRO A 31 4.62 10.49 -10.89
C PRO A 31 5.58 10.81 -9.72
N LEU A 32 5.89 9.83 -8.87
CA LEU A 32 7.06 9.83 -7.99
C LEU A 32 8.02 8.70 -8.38
N PRO A 33 9.34 8.94 -8.40
CA PRO A 33 10.28 7.85 -8.50
C PRO A 33 10.07 6.89 -7.32
N LEU A 34 9.98 5.59 -7.61
CA LEU A 34 9.98 4.56 -6.58
C LEU A 34 11.30 4.63 -5.78
N PRO A 35 11.32 4.15 -4.53
CA PRO A 35 12.54 4.13 -3.74
C PRO A 35 13.70 3.48 -4.52
N ALA A 36 14.80 4.22 -4.70
CA ALA A 36 15.92 3.83 -5.58
C ALA A 36 16.66 2.52 -5.20
N ALA A 37 16.35 1.97 -4.04
CA ALA A 37 16.80 0.65 -3.63
C ALA A 37 15.62 -0.06 -2.97
N ALA A 38 15.21 -1.20 -3.55
CA ALA A 38 14.37 -2.17 -2.86
C ALA A 38 15.00 -2.51 -1.50
N ALA A 39 14.17 -2.75 -0.50
CA ALA A 39 14.61 -3.43 0.71
C ALA A 39 15.36 -4.72 0.32
N PRO A 40 16.40 -5.12 1.06
CA PRO A 40 17.31 -6.18 0.65
C PRO A 40 16.57 -7.41 0.18
N ALA A 41 16.85 -7.76 -1.08
CA ALA A 41 16.38 -8.92 -1.79
C ALA A 41 16.60 -10.16 -0.92
N ASP A 42 15.52 -10.85 -0.56
CA ASP A 42 15.59 -12.21 -0.07
C ASP A 42 14.26 -12.94 -0.27
N LYS A 43 13.76 -12.89 -1.50
CA LYS A 43 12.88 -13.89 -2.11
C LYS A 43 11.40 -13.87 -1.70
N HIS A 44 10.59 -13.44 -2.67
CA HIS A 44 9.17 -13.71 -2.89
C HIS A 44 8.25 -13.81 -1.64
N ALA A 45 7.87 -12.67 -1.08
CA ALA A 45 6.97 -12.58 0.07
C ALA A 45 5.51 -12.25 -0.30
N VAL A 46 5.29 -11.51 -1.37
CA VAL A 46 3.99 -10.94 -1.74
C VAL A 46 3.35 -11.78 -2.83
N THR A 47 2.06 -12.10 -2.70
CA THR A 47 1.33 -12.89 -3.70
C THR A 47 0.39 -11.98 -4.48
N TYR A 48 0.38 -12.17 -5.80
CA TYR A 48 -0.51 -11.48 -6.72
C TYR A 48 -1.41 -12.48 -7.45
N PHE A 49 -2.65 -12.04 -7.70
CA PHE A 49 -3.53 -12.60 -8.72
C PHE A 49 -3.87 -11.50 -9.72
N LEU A 50 -3.48 -11.67 -10.97
CA LEU A 50 -3.63 -10.65 -12.00
C LEU A 50 -4.19 -11.24 -13.28
N ARG A 51 -4.81 -10.38 -14.08
CA ARG A 51 -5.29 -10.66 -15.43
C ARG A 51 -4.72 -9.63 -16.39
N GLY A 52 -4.32 -10.06 -17.58
CA GLY A 52 -3.73 -9.18 -18.56
C GLY A 52 -3.28 -9.88 -19.82
N LEU A 53 -2.75 -9.10 -20.76
CA LEU A 53 -2.16 -9.58 -22.01
C LEU A 53 -0.67 -9.86 -21.79
N VAL A 54 -0.22 -11.07 -22.10
CA VAL A 54 1.20 -11.41 -22.13
C VAL A 54 1.81 -11.01 -23.46
N THR A 55 2.97 -10.36 -23.42
CA THR A 55 3.76 -10.01 -24.60
C THR A 55 5.21 -10.41 -24.38
N VAL A 56 5.78 -11.14 -25.34
CA VAL A 56 7.18 -11.58 -25.29
C VAL A 56 8.05 -10.64 -26.11
N HIS A 57 9.05 -10.07 -25.46
CA HIS A 57 10.12 -9.28 -26.07
C HIS A 57 11.42 -10.10 -26.14
N PRO A 58 12.42 -9.69 -26.93
CA PRO A 58 13.70 -10.41 -27.02
C PRO A 58 14.43 -10.59 -25.68
N ASP A 59 14.26 -9.66 -24.75
CA ASP A 59 14.97 -9.56 -23.48
C ASP A 59 14.09 -9.79 -22.23
N ARG A 60 12.76 -9.77 -22.37
CA ARG A 60 11.82 -9.91 -21.25
C ARG A 60 10.43 -10.35 -21.70
N THR A 61 9.67 -10.93 -20.77
CA THR A 61 8.23 -11.18 -20.94
C THR A 61 7.47 -10.25 -20.02
N VAL A 62 6.40 -9.63 -20.51
CA VAL A 62 5.60 -8.68 -19.73
C VAL A 62 4.13 -9.07 -19.69
N LEU A 63 3.44 -8.71 -18.61
CA LEU A 63 1.99 -8.72 -18.48
C LEU A 63 1.48 -7.29 -18.48
N ASN A 64 0.60 -6.95 -19.42
CA ASN A 64 -0.12 -5.67 -19.46
C ASN A 64 -1.51 -5.87 -18.87
N THR A 65 -1.79 -5.27 -17.72
CA THR A 65 -3.10 -5.40 -17.04
C THR A 65 -4.11 -4.38 -17.59
N GLY A 66 -5.41 -4.66 -17.42
CA GLY A 66 -6.48 -3.79 -17.91
C GLY A 66 -6.52 -2.40 -17.25
N ASP A 67 -5.87 -2.24 -16.09
CA ASP A 67 -5.72 -0.98 -15.37
C ASP A 67 -4.43 -0.21 -15.73
N GLY A 68 -3.71 -0.67 -16.77
CA GLY A 68 -2.53 0.01 -17.33
C GLY A 68 -1.21 -0.28 -16.63
N ARG A 69 -1.18 -1.13 -15.61
CA ARG A 69 0.08 -1.59 -15.01
C ARG A 69 0.78 -2.61 -15.92
N VAL A 70 2.10 -2.67 -15.79
CA VAL A 70 2.94 -3.62 -16.53
C VAL A 70 3.87 -4.33 -15.55
N PHE A 71 3.89 -5.66 -15.64
CA PHE A 71 4.74 -6.50 -14.81
C PHE A 71 5.70 -7.32 -15.68
N ILE A 72 6.98 -7.31 -15.35
CA ILE A 72 7.96 -8.26 -15.88
C ILE A 72 7.67 -9.63 -15.27
N LEU A 73 7.51 -10.64 -16.12
CA LEU A 73 7.21 -12.00 -15.71
C LEU A 73 8.46 -12.87 -15.79
N GLU A 74 8.83 -13.49 -14.66
CA GLU A 74 9.81 -14.56 -14.69
C GLU A 74 9.13 -15.87 -15.10
N LEU A 75 9.24 -16.20 -16.39
CA LEU A 75 8.71 -17.41 -17.03
C LEU A 75 9.83 -18.21 -17.71
N SER A 76 9.61 -19.51 -17.94
CA SER A 76 10.47 -20.26 -18.88
C SER A 76 10.23 -19.76 -20.31
N LYS A 77 11.19 -19.99 -21.21
CA LYS A 77 11.05 -19.60 -22.63
C LYS A 77 9.86 -20.31 -23.30
N GLU A 78 9.62 -21.54 -22.92
CA GLU A 78 8.53 -22.37 -23.43
C GLU A 78 7.18 -21.82 -22.96
N GLN A 79 7.04 -21.50 -21.67
CA GLN A 79 5.82 -20.88 -21.13
C GLN A 79 5.58 -19.50 -21.75
N ALA A 80 6.62 -18.68 -21.88
CA ALA A 80 6.52 -17.37 -22.51
C ALA A 80 5.99 -17.50 -23.94
N ALA A 81 6.57 -18.40 -24.75
CA ALA A 81 6.12 -18.62 -26.13
C ALA A 81 4.70 -19.20 -26.24
N GLU A 82 4.27 -20.02 -25.28
CA GLU A 82 2.91 -20.59 -25.24
C GLU A 82 1.84 -19.51 -25.08
N PHE A 83 2.11 -18.51 -24.22
CA PHE A 83 1.18 -17.45 -23.84
C PHE A 83 1.41 -16.11 -24.55
N ASP A 84 2.34 -16.04 -25.50
CA ASP A 84 2.59 -14.81 -26.26
C ASP A 84 1.32 -14.34 -27.00
N ASP A 85 1.04 -13.04 -26.90
CA ASP A 85 -0.17 -12.38 -27.38
C ASP A 85 -1.49 -12.98 -26.87
N ARG A 86 -1.48 -13.64 -25.69
CA ARG A 86 -2.69 -14.17 -25.05
C ARG A 86 -3.10 -13.39 -23.83
N THR A 87 -4.41 -13.24 -23.64
CA THR A 87 -4.97 -12.81 -22.37
C THR A 87 -4.91 -13.98 -21.39
N VAL A 88 -4.32 -13.75 -20.23
CA VAL A 88 -4.10 -14.77 -19.20
C VAL A 88 -4.59 -14.31 -17.85
N GLU A 89 -4.78 -15.27 -16.95
CA GLU A 89 -4.74 -15.03 -15.52
C GLU A 89 -3.51 -15.69 -14.90
N ILE A 90 -2.85 -14.98 -14.00
CA ILE A 90 -1.63 -15.44 -13.36
C ILE A 90 -1.75 -15.44 -11.85
N TRP A 91 -1.07 -16.41 -11.23
CA TRP A 91 -0.61 -16.30 -9.86
C TRP A 91 0.90 -16.13 -9.86
N GLY A 92 1.33 -15.01 -9.30
CA GLY A 92 2.74 -14.64 -9.21
C GLY A 92 3.12 -14.24 -7.80
N ARG A 93 4.42 -14.12 -7.57
CA ARG A 93 4.95 -13.50 -6.37
C ARG A 93 5.93 -12.39 -6.72
N ALA A 94 5.82 -11.26 -6.04
CA ALA A 94 6.86 -10.23 -6.03
C ALA A 94 7.83 -10.48 -4.88
N GLU A 95 9.07 -9.99 -4.99
CA GLU A 95 10.09 -10.23 -3.98
C GLU A 95 9.67 -9.69 -2.61
N ALA A 96 9.20 -8.45 -2.60
CA ALA A 96 8.69 -7.72 -1.45
C ALA A 96 7.58 -6.77 -1.90
N SER A 97 6.95 -6.07 -0.96
CA SER A 97 5.80 -5.19 -1.21
C SER A 97 6.16 -3.83 -1.81
N ASP A 98 7.45 -3.54 -1.88
CA ASP A 98 8.10 -2.41 -2.56
C ASP A 98 8.69 -2.82 -3.93
N ASP A 99 8.75 -4.12 -4.25
CA ASP A 99 8.99 -4.65 -5.59
C ASP A 99 7.64 -4.79 -6.30
N VAL A 100 7.39 -3.89 -7.25
CA VAL A 100 6.07 -3.78 -7.90
C VAL A 100 6.13 -4.03 -9.39
N ASP A 101 7.32 -4.33 -9.92
CA ASP A 101 7.54 -4.44 -11.35
C ASP A 101 7.77 -5.90 -11.77
N THR A 102 8.34 -6.75 -10.91
CA THR A 102 8.71 -8.13 -11.29
C THR A 102 7.89 -9.17 -10.54
N LEU A 103 7.39 -10.17 -11.27
CA LEU A 103 6.64 -11.28 -10.73
C LEU A 103 7.22 -12.61 -11.16
N ARG A 104 7.58 -13.43 -10.17
CA ARG A 104 7.81 -14.86 -10.40
C ARG A 104 6.49 -15.60 -10.53
N VAL A 105 6.19 -16.04 -11.74
CA VAL A 105 4.95 -16.73 -12.05
C VAL A 105 5.03 -18.18 -11.59
N HIS A 106 4.01 -18.65 -10.88
CA HIS A 106 3.90 -20.06 -10.48
C HIS A 106 2.62 -20.73 -10.98
N SER A 107 1.70 -19.95 -11.57
CA SER A 107 0.53 -20.45 -12.30
C SER A 107 0.18 -19.43 -13.37
N ILE A 108 -0.08 -19.90 -14.58
CA ILE A 108 -0.53 -19.11 -15.72
C ILE A 108 -1.48 -19.96 -16.53
N GLN A 109 -2.59 -19.38 -16.97
CA GLN A 109 -3.53 -20.02 -17.88
C GLN A 109 -4.24 -18.96 -18.72
N GLU A 110 -4.69 -19.34 -19.91
CA GLU A 110 -5.49 -18.47 -20.76
C GLU A 110 -6.77 -18.05 -20.03
N TYR A 111 -7.07 -16.76 -20.05
CA TYR A 111 -8.24 -16.19 -19.40
C TYR A 111 -9.30 -15.87 -20.44
N VAL A 112 -10.45 -16.52 -20.30
CA VAL A 112 -11.67 -16.20 -21.04
C VAL A 112 -12.64 -15.54 -20.06
N PRO A 113 -13.02 -14.27 -20.28
CA PRO A 113 -13.99 -13.60 -19.42
C PRO A 113 -15.31 -14.38 -19.39
N ASP A 114 -15.76 -14.72 -18.19
CA ASP A 114 -17.11 -15.25 -17.97
C ASP A 114 -18.04 -14.07 -17.66
N PRO A 115 -18.95 -13.69 -18.59
CA PRO A 115 -19.89 -12.60 -18.37
C PRO A 115 -20.93 -12.91 -17.28
N ALA A 116 -21.06 -14.18 -16.87
CA ALA A 116 -21.94 -14.60 -15.79
C ALA A 116 -21.22 -14.68 -14.43
N ALA A 117 -19.91 -14.40 -14.37
CA ALA A 117 -19.17 -14.41 -13.12
C ALA A 117 -19.73 -13.34 -12.17
N ALA A 118 -20.07 -13.74 -10.95
CA ALA A 118 -20.55 -12.82 -9.93
C ALA A 118 -19.43 -11.83 -9.54
N GLU A 119 -19.76 -10.55 -9.55
CA GLU A 119 -18.87 -9.54 -9.00
C GLU A 119 -18.73 -9.73 -7.49
N PRO A 120 -17.51 -9.66 -6.93
CA PRO A 120 -17.33 -9.73 -5.49
C PRO A 120 -17.95 -8.49 -4.83
N PRO A 121 -18.46 -8.60 -3.58
CA PRO A 121 -18.98 -7.44 -2.87
C PRO A 121 -17.95 -6.30 -2.81
N PRO A 122 -18.38 -5.04 -2.74
CA PRO A 122 -17.47 -3.91 -2.64
C PRO A 122 -16.63 -3.98 -1.37
N HIS A 123 -15.53 -3.24 -1.35
CA HIS A 123 -14.75 -3.06 -0.14
C HIS A 123 -15.48 -2.18 0.88
N LYS A 124 -15.22 -2.37 2.17
CA LYS A 124 -15.83 -1.54 3.22
C LYS A 124 -15.47 -0.06 3.01
N ASP A 125 -16.46 0.83 3.20
CA ASP A 125 -16.33 2.28 2.97
C ASP A 125 -15.19 2.99 3.72
N LYS A 126 -14.71 2.40 4.82
CA LYS A 126 -13.56 2.90 5.58
C LYS A 126 -12.20 2.71 4.89
N PHE A 127 -12.19 2.05 3.74
CA PHE A 127 -11.00 1.73 2.97
C PHE A 127 -11.08 2.34 1.57
N ARG A 128 -10.17 3.26 1.29
CA ARG A 128 -9.96 3.83 -0.04
C ARG A 128 -8.46 3.97 -0.29
N PRO A 129 -7.92 3.46 -1.42
CA PRO A 129 -6.52 3.65 -1.75
C PRO A 129 -6.19 5.14 -1.91
N ALA A 130 -5.06 5.56 -1.35
CA ALA A 130 -4.55 6.90 -1.54
C ALA A 130 -4.21 7.13 -3.02
N LEU A 131 -4.41 8.36 -3.52
CA LEU A 131 -4.12 8.71 -4.91
C LEU A 131 -3.13 9.87 -4.95
N PHE A 132 -2.00 9.70 -5.63
CA PHE A 132 -1.04 10.79 -5.80
C PHE A 132 -1.52 11.74 -6.90
N LEU A 133 -1.65 13.03 -6.58
CA LEU A 133 -2.09 14.08 -7.50
C LEU A 133 -0.93 14.87 -8.11
N GLY A 134 0.30 14.69 -7.61
CA GLY A 134 1.49 15.43 -8.06
C GLY A 134 2.24 16.12 -6.93
N GLU A 135 3.39 16.69 -7.25
CA GLU A 135 4.15 17.55 -6.35
C GLU A 135 4.05 19.02 -6.80
N GLN A 136 3.70 19.92 -5.87
CA GLN A 136 3.59 21.35 -6.14
C GLN A 136 4.27 22.15 -5.03
N ALA A 137 5.24 22.99 -5.39
CA ALA A 137 5.99 23.83 -4.45
C ALA A 137 6.54 23.05 -3.23
N GLY A 138 7.13 21.87 -3.50
CA GLY A 138 7.70 20.96 -2.51
C GLY A 138 6.69 20.10 -1.74
N ALA A 139 5.39 20.36 -1.88
CA ALA A 139 4.34 19.60 -1.21
C ALA A 139 3.82 18.45 -2.10
N LEU A 140 3.79 17.25 -1.55
CA LEU A 140 3.14 16.07 -2.12
C LEU A 140 1.63 16.24 -1.98
N ARG A 141 0.91 16.26 -3.09
CA ARG A 141 -0.56 16.34 -3.12
C ARG A 141 -1.12 14.94 -3.23
N VAL A 142 -1.91 14.54 -2.24
CA VAL A 142 -2.46 13.19 -2.14
C VAL A 142 -3.95 13.30 -1.89
N ASP A 143 -4.74 12.53 -2.61
CA ASP A 143 -6.18 12.39 -2.43
C ASP A 143 -6.52 11.10 -1.70
N ASN A 144 -7.78 10.97 -1.28
CA ASN A 144 -8.30 9.82 -0.55
C ASN A 144 -7.59 9.56 0.78
N LEU A 145 -7.23 10.61 1.53
CA LEU A 145 -6.83 10.44 2.93
C LEU A 145 -8.07 10.38 3.82
N ARG A 146 -8.08 9.43 4.76
CA ARG A 146 -9.14 9.39 5.78
C ARG A 146 -8.86 10.45 6.83
N TRP A 147 -9.81 11.36 7.01
CA TRP A 147 -9.65 12.52 7.87
C TRP A 147 -10.77 12.60 8.91
N LEU A 148 -10.39 12.66 10.17
CA LEU A 148 -11.30 12.84 11.29
C LEU A 148 -11.00 14.14 12.02
N GLU A 149 -12.03 14.89 12.40
CA GLU A 149 -11.86 16.11 13.19
C GLU A 149 -11.56 15.81 14.66
N PRO A 150 -10.76 16.65 15.35
CA PRO A 150 -10.50 16.52 16.79
C PRO A 150 -11.77 16.51 17.65
N THR A 151 -12.85 17.15 17.18
CA THR A 151 -14.13 17.28 17.87
C THR A 151 -15.16 16.23 17.46
N ALA A 152 -14.78 15.23 16.68
CA ALA A 152 -15.69 14.20 16.21
C ALA A 152 -16.28 13.40 17.40
N ALA A 153 -17.61 13.26 17.43
CA ALA A 153 -18.33 12.56 18.51
C ALA A 153 -18.41 11.03 18.30
N ALA A 154 -18.17 10.58 17.07
CA ALA A 154 -18.12 9.19 16.65
C ALA A 154 -17.09 9.06 15.51
N HIS A 155 -16.90 7.85 14.99
CA HIS A 155 -16.00 7.61 13.86
C HIS A 155 -16.64 8.03 12.51
N ASP A 156 -17.00 9.30 12.42
CA ASP A 156 -17.57 9.95 11.24
C ASP A 156 -16.46 10.69 10.48
N PHE A 157 -15.67 9.92 9.74
CA PHE A 157 -14.54 10.44 8.97
C PHE A 157 -14.98 10.93 7.59
N THR A 158 -14.12 11.74 6.98
CA THR A 158 -14.26 12.22 5.59
C THR A 158 -13.07 11.79 4.75
N TRP A 159 -13.23 11.74 3.43
CA TRP A 159 -12.13 11.55 2.49
C TRP A 159 -11.71 12.91 1.95
N VAL A 160 -10.42 13.23 2.07
CA VAL A 160 -9.89 14.56 1.71
C VAL A 160 -8.66 14.45 0.82
N SER A 161 -8.40 15.53 0.08
CA SER A 161 -7.09 15.79 -0.50
C SER A 161 -6.23 16.60 0.47
N ALA A 162 -4.97 16.23 0.62
CA ALA A 162 -4.02 16.88 1.51
C ALA A 162 -2.69 17.21 0.82
N ALA A 163 -2.02 18.24 1.35
CA ALA A 163 -0.62 18.53 1.10
C ALA A 163 0.23 17.99 2.25
N ILE A 164 1.27 17.24 1.90
CA ILE A 164 2.31 16.75 2.81
C ILE A 164 3.62 17.43 2.39
N ARG A 165 4.28 18.12 3.31
CA ARG A 165 5.57 18.80 3.08
C ARG A 165 6.69 18.02 3.76
N PRO A 166 7.42 17.16 3.02
CA PRO A 166 8.45 16.30 3.61
C PRO A 166 9.48 17.11 4.41
N GLU A 167 9.88 18.29 3.93
CA GLU A 167 10.83 19.20 4.58
C GLU A 167 10.41 19.67 5.98
N LEU A 168 9.14 19.50 6.36
CA LEU A 168 8.60 19.82 7.68
C LEU A 168 8.41 18.60 8.59
N VAL A 169 8.83 17.40 8.17
CA VAL A 169 8.77 16.21 9.03
C VAL A 169 9.64 16.39 10.27
N LYS A 170 9.06 16.24 11.45
CA LYS A 170 9.73 16.41 12.74
C LYS A 170 10.26 15.09 13.25
N GLU A 171 9.37 14.10 13.33
CA GLU A 171 9.69 12.78 13.86
C GLU A 171 8.89 11.68 13.18
N ILE A 172 9.47 10.49 13.09
CA ILE A 172 8.78 9.30 12.63
C ILE A 172 8.71 8.32 13.79
N TYR A 173 7.52 7.79 14.07
CA TYR A 173 7.34 6.79 15.10
C TYR A 173 6.89 5.46 14.50
N PHE A 174 7.51 4.38 14.95
CA PHE A 174 6.87 3.08 14.91
C PHE A 174 5.85 3.03 16.04
N VAL A 175 4.61 2.67 15.71
CA VAL A 175 3.50 2.71 16.67
C VAL A 175 2.89 1.33 16.79
N THR A 176 2.76 0.83 18.02
CA THR A 176 2.00 -0.40 18.28
C THR A 176 0.62 -0.04 18.80
N LYS A 177 -0.43 -0.57 18.17
CA LYS A 177 -1.81 -0.51 18.64
C LYS A 177 -2.12 -1.78 19.44
N VAL A 178 -2.41 -1.58 20.72
CA VAL A 178 -2.52 -2.65 21.72
C VAL A 178 -3.96 -2.79 22.16
N GLN A 179 -4.47 -4.01 22.07
CA GLN A 179 -5.81 -4.36 22.50
C GLN A 179 -5.77 -5.04 23.88
N PRO A 180 -6.82 -4.89 24.71
CA PRO A 180 -6.97 -5.69 25.92
C PRO A 180 -6.89 -7.20 25.59
N PRO A 181 -6.14 -8.03 26.34
CA PRO A 181 -5.52 -7.77 27.65
C PRO A 181 -4.08 -7.23 27.63
N GLY A 182 -3.58 -6.70 26.51
CA GLY A 182 -2.21 -6.14 26.42
C GLY A 182 -1.37 -6.64 25.25
N ILE A 183 -2.00 -7.21 24.22
CA ILE A 183 -1.29 -7.75 23.06
C ILE A 183 -1.35 -6.72 21.93
N ALA A 184 -0.20 -6.32 21.39
CA ALA A 184 -0.15 -5.51 20.18
C ALA A 184 -0.66 -6.35 18.99
N GLY A 185 -1.84 -6.01 18.47
CA GLY A 185 -2.47 -6.70 17.33
C GLY A 185 -2.19 -6.03 16.00
N HIS A 186 -1.73 -4.78 16.02
CA HIS A 186 -1.51 -3.97 14.83
C HIS A 186 -0.34 -3.01 15.02
N SER A 187 0.31 -2.64 13.91
CA SER A 187 1.42 -1.69 13.88
C SER A 187 1.16 -0.62 12.84
N LEU A 188 1.69 0.59 13.08
CA LEU A 188 1.56 1.75 12.20
C LEU A 188 2.90 2.50 12.12
N LEU A 189 3.08 3.30 11.08
CA LEU A 189 4.08 4.38 11.09
C LEU A 189 3.35 5.71 11.22
N PHE A 190 3.80 6.54 12.15
CA PHE A 190 3.30 7.91 12.30
C PHE A 190 4.38 8.90 11.88
N TYR A 191 4.03 9.82 11.00
CA TYR A 191 4.88 10.92 10.56
C TYR A 191 4.40 12.20 11.22
N GLU A 192 5.09 12.65 12.27
CA GLU A 192 4.83 13.92 12.94
C GLU A 192 5.47 15.06 12.16
N PHE A 193 4.75 16.17 11.99
CA PHE A 193 5.21 17.36 11.28
C PHE A 193 5.25 18.59 12.17
N GLU A 194 6.11 19.54 11.81
CA GLU A 194 5.99 20.92 12.25
C GLU A 194 4.73 21.59 11.65
N ASP A 195 4.34 22.74 12.19
CA ASP A 195 3.15 23.47 11.71
C ASP A 195 3.20 23.74 10.19
N GLY A 196 2.08 23.50 9.51
CA GLY A 196 1.98 23.61 8.05
C GLY A 196 2.56 22.43 7.27
N GLY A 197 3.10 21.41 7.94
CA GLY A 197 3.66 20.23 7.28
C GLY A 197 2.63 19.24 6.74
N PHE A 198 1.43 19.23 7.31
CA PHE A 198 0.33 18.37 6.86
C PHE A 198 -1.01 19.10 6.98
N THR A 199 -1.59 19.43 5.82
CA THR A 199 -2.82 20.24 5.74
C THR A 199 -3.74 19.71 4.66
N ASP A 200 -5.04 19.70 4.89
CA ASP A 200 -6.01 19.35 3.87
C ASP A 200 -6.30 20.51 2.89
N ALA A 201 -7.13 20.27 1.88
CA ALA A 201 -7.53 21.27 0.90
C ALA A 201 -8.37 22.44 1.49
N ALA A 202 -9.02 22.24 2.64
CA ALA A 202 -9.77 23.27 3.36
C ALA A 202 -8.89 24.09 4.33
N GLY A 203 -7.58 23.81 4.40
CA GLY A 203 -6.65 24.49 5.29
C GLY A 203 -6.67 23.97 6.73
N ARG A 204 -7.39 22.87 6.99
CA ARG A 204 -7.36 22.16 8.27
C ARG A 204 -5.99 21.52 8.43
N LYS A 205 -5.47 21.58 9.66
CA LYS A 205 -4.14 21.09 10.00
C LYS A 205 -4.25 19.86 10.88
N SER A 206 -3.31 18.93 10.74
CA SER A 206 -3.14 17.81 11.67
C SER A 206 -1.67 17.70 12.07
N LYS A 207 -1.40 17.08 13.23
CA LYS A 207 -0.02 16.82 13.69
C LYS A 207 0.77 15.95 12.72
N GLY A 208 0.09 15.22 11.85
CA GLY A 208 0.71 14.37 10.88
C GLY A 208 -0.21 13.29 10.36
N PHE A 209 0.38 12.32 9.67
CA PHE A 209 -0.38 11.21 9.10
C PHE A 209 0.16 9.86 9.57
N PHE A 210 -0.74 8.88 9.61
CA PHE A 210 -0.41 7.48 9.79
C PHE A 210 -0.35 6.76 8.44
N LEU A 211 0.63 5.88 8.28
CA LEU A 211 0.57 4.76 7.36
C LEU A 211 0.08 3.53 8.12
N SER A 212 -1.01 2.95 7.64
CA SER A 212 -1.51 1.65 8.07
C SER A 212 -1.57 0.71 6.89
N VAL A 213 -1.05 -0.50 7.06
CA VAL A 213 -1.20 -1.56 6.06
C VAL A 213 -2.21 -2.57 6.58
N GLU A 214 -3.35 -2.71 5.90
CA GLU A 214 -4.50 -3.45 6.41
C GLU A 214 -4.98 -4.54 5.45
N ALA A 215 -5.69 -5.52 6.03
CA ALA A 215 -6.52 -6.43 5.25
C ALA A 215 -7.69 -5.64 4.63
N TYR A 216 -7.70 -5.55 3.31
CA TYR A 216 -8.69 -4.80 2.54
C TYR A 216 -10.00 -5.60 2.43
N ALA A 217 -10.73 -5.66 3.55
CA ALA A 217 -11.93 -6.47 3.68
C ALA A 217 -13.11 -5.92 2.86
N ARG A 218 -13.93 -6.84 2.38
CA ARG A 218 -15.20 -6.56 1.68
C ARG A 218 -16.36 -6.38 2.66
N GLU A 219 -17.46 -5.81 2.17
CA GLU A 219 -18.71 -5.78 2.93
C GLU A 219 -19.15 -7.18 3.35
N GLY A 220 -19.66 -7.32 4.57
CA GLY A 220 -19.99 -8.62 5.16
C GLY A 220 -18.79 -9.50 5.53
N GLN A 221 -17.55 -9.07 5.25
CA GLN A 221 -16.36 -9.84 5.57
C GLN A 221 -15.72 -9.36 6.89
N ASP A 222 -15.71 -10.22 7.90
CA ASP A 222 -15.01 -9.93 9.16
C ASP A 222 -13.52 -10.25 9.07
N TYR A 223 -12.71 -9.51 9.83
CA TYR A 223 -11.28 -9.76 9.93
C TYR A 223 -10.99 -10.95 10.84
N SER A 224 -10.11 -11.84 10.39
CA SER A 224 -9.57 -12.95 11.16
C SER A 224 -8.11 -13.16 10.81
N LEU A 225 -7.25 -13.19 11.84
CA LEU A 225 -5.83 -13.46 11.66
C LEU A 225 -5.58 -14.83 10.99
N LEU A 226 -6.41 -15.84 11.32
CA LEU A 226 -6.32 -17.17 10.72
C LEU A 226 -6.73 -17.15 9.25
N ALA A 227 -7.76 -16.37 8.90
CA ALA A 227 -8.17 -16.18 7.51
C ALA A 227 -7.08 -15.47 6.69
N GLY A 228 -6.25 -14.63 7.30
CA GLY A 228 -5.11 -14.00 6.65
C GLY A 228 -3.94 -14.95 6.32
N PHE A 229 -3.95 -16.21 6.75
CA PHE A 229 -3.01 -17.22 6.21
C PHE A 229 -3.48 -17.80 4.87
N LYS A 230 -4.73 -17.51 4.49
CA LYS A 230 -5.31 -17.84 3.20
C LYS A 230 -5.44 -16.57 2.36
N LYS A 231 -5.71 -16.75 1.07
CA LYS A 231 -6.05 -15.69 0.12
C LYS A 231 -7.49 -15.23 0.37
N THR A 232 -7.71 -14.61 1.53
CA THR A 232 -9.05 -14.16 1.97
C THR A 232 -9.20 -12.66 1.82
N TYR A 233 -8.13 -11.90 2.05
CA TYR A 233 -8.15 -10.45 2.01
C TYR A 233 -7.12 -9.96 1.00
N ASN A 234 -7.52 -8.98 0.19
CA ASN A 234 -6.55 -8.10 -0.45
C ASN A 234 -5.84 -7.25 0.61
N ILE A 235 -4.87 -6.46 0.19
CA ILE A 235 -4.13 -5.54 1.06
C ILE A 235 -4.38 -4.09 0.63
N ILE A 236 -4.39 -3.19 1.59
CA ILE A 236 -4.47 -1.75 1.35
C ILE A 236 -3.43 -1.04 2.21
N TRP A 237 -2.79 -0.03 1.62
CA TRP A 237 -1.96 0.93 2.33
C TRP A 237 -2.78 2.20 2.51
N LEU A 238 -3.25 2.41 3.73
CA LEU A 238 -4.15 3.49 4.09
C LEU A 238 -3.37 4.64 4.70
N LEU A 239 -3.64 5.85 4.22
CA LEU A 239 -3.18 7.10 4.81
C LEU A 239 -4.32 7.79 5.54
N THR A 240 -4.08 8.16 6.79
CA THR A 240 -5.06 8.87 7.63
C THR A 240 -4.39 9.98 8.41
N ASN A 241 -5.15 10.97 8.89
CA ASN A 241 -4.61 11.94 9.84
C ASN A 241 -4.41 11.35 11.24
N PHE A 242 -3.70 12.10 12.09
CA PHE A 242 -3.41 11.70 13.47
C PHE A 242 -4.68 11.42 14.28
N GLU A 243 -5.66 12.32 14.15
CA GLU A 243 -6.92 12.30 14.89
C GLU A 243 -7.71 11.03 14.62
N ASP A 244 -7.76 10.56 13.36
CA ASP A 244 -8.48 9.35 12.96
C ASP A 244 -8.03 8.12 13.78
N TYR A 245 -6.74 7.77 13.77
CA TYR A 245 -6.26 6.62 14.55
C TYR A 245 -6.30 6.84 16.05
N ALA A 246 -5.96 8.05 16.52
CA ALA A 246 -5.91 8.36 17.94
C ALA A 246 -7.31 8.22 18.56
N LEU A 247 -8.33 8.81 17.92
CA LEU A 247 -9.72 8.75 18.38
C LEU A 247 -10.33 7.36 18.16
N ASP A 248 -10.16 6.76 16.98
CA ASP A 248 -10.65 5.40 16.68
C ASP A 248 -10.16 4.40 17.72
N SER A 249 -8.85 4.38 17.97
CA SER A 249 -8.24 3.38 18.85
C SER A 249 -8.59 3.63 20.32
N THR A 250 -8.65 4.90 20.76
CA THR A 250 -8.70 5.22 22.20
C THR A 250 -10.03 5.80 22.67
N ALA A 251 -10.61 6.77 21.96
CA ALA A 251 -11.84 7.44 22.38
C ALA A 251 -13.06 6.56 22.08
N PHE A 252 -13.12 6.02 20.85
CA PHE A 252 -14.19 5.15 20.37
C PHE A 252 -13.89 3.67 20.67
N GLY A 253 -12.61 3.31 20.68
CA GLY A 253 -12.11 1.97 21.00
C GLY A 253 -11.80 1.75 22.48
N LYS A 254 -11.12 0.63 22.75
CA LYS A 254 -10.58 0.25 24.07
C LYS A 254 -9.07 0.01 24.02
N GLU A 255 -8.44 0.45 22.95
CA GLU A 255 -7.05 0.18 22.63
C GLU A 255 -6.17 1.33 23.12
N TRP A 256 -4.86 1.10 23.14
CA TRP A 256 -3.88 2.15 23.39
C TRP A 256 -2.73 2.06 22.40
N MET A 257 -2.04 3.17 22.22
CA MET A 257 -0.99 3.30 21.22
C MET A 257 0.34 3.64 21.89
N ASN A 258 1.39 2.88 21.61
CA ASN A 258 2.74 3.17 22.10
C ASN A 258 3.59 3.69 20.95
N PHE A 259 4.26 4.82 21.16
CA PHE A 259 5.06 5.50 20.15
C PHE A 259 6.55 5.30 20.42
N TYR A 260 7.27 4.77 19.44
CA TYR A 260 8.71 4.51 19.49
C TYR A 260 9.40 5.34 18.39
N PRO A 261 10.22 6.34 18.73
CA PRO A 261 10.81 7.23 17.73
C PRO A 261 11.84 6.47 16.90
N LEU A 262 11.91 6.78 15.62
CA LEU A 262 12.91 6.26 14.70
C LEU A 262 14.21 7.06 14.87
N LEU A 263 15.30 6.36 15.18
CA LEU A 263 16.61 6.99 15.38
C LEU A 263 17.30 7.23 14.04
N THR A 264 17.00 8.37 13.44
CA THR A 264 17.59 8.79 12.17
C THR A 264 17.69 10.31 12.01
N ASP A 265 18.43 10.75 11.00
CA ASP A 265 18.60 12.15 10.64
C ASP A 265 17.43 12.72 9.82
N LYS A 266 17.42 14.04 9.69
CA LYS A 266 16.38 14.81 9.00
C LYS A 266 16.23 14.43 7.53
N ALA A 267 17.34 14.31 6.80
CA ALA A 267 17.34 13.98 5.38
C ALA A 267 16.67 12.61 5.14
N LEU A 268 16.88 11.66 6.05
CA LEU A 268 16.24 10.38 5.94
C LEU A 268 14.76 10.38 6.27
N LYS A 269 14.34 11.17 7.27
CA LYS A 269 12.91 11.34 7.56
C LYS A 269 12.19 11.89 6.34
N GLU A 270 12.76 12.90 5.67
CA GLU A 270 12.21 13.49 4.44
C GLU A 270 12.07 12.45 3.32
N LYS A 271 13.13 11.65 3.10
CA LYS A 271 13.10 10.56 2.12
C LYS A 271 12.02 9.53 2.46
N MET A 272 11.94 9.07 3.70
CA MET A 272 10.94 8.09 4.13
C MET A 272 9.50 8.60 4.00
N THR A 273 9.26 9.89 4.23
CA THR A 273 7.96 10.50 3.97
C THR A 273 7.59 10.40 2.49
N ARG A 274 8.51 10.73 1.58
CA ARG A 274 8.29 10.64 0.13
C ARG A 274 8.06 9.19 -0.32
N ASP A 275 8.93 8.28 0.11
CA ASP A 275 8.85 6.84 -0.19
C ASP A 275 7.52 6.25 0.31
N THR A 276 7.06 6.66 1.49
CA THR A 276 5.78 6.22 2.06
C THR A 276 4.61 6.67 1.21
N VAL A 277 4.57 7.94 0.81
CA VAL A 277 3.49 8.45 -0.05
C VAL A 277 3.52 7.72 -1.39
N ALA A 278 4.69 7.58 -2.01
CA ALA A 278 4.84 6.87 -3.28
C ALA A 278 4.26 5.45 -3.17
N LEU A 279 4.73 4.65 -2.20
CA LEU A 279 4.30 3.25 -2.03
C LEU A 279 2.85 3.08 -1.56
N ALA A 280 2.31 4.03 -0.80
CA ALA A 280 0.91 4.00 -0.35
C ALA A 280 -0.08 4.35 -1.46
N THR A 281 0.36 5.09 -2.47
CA THR A 281 -0.48 5.51 -3.62
C THR A 281 -0.42 4.57 -4.82
N LEU A 282 0.34 3.46 -4.72
CA LEU A 282 0.40 2.46 -5.77
C LEU A 282 -0.92 1.70 -5.88
N ASN A 283 -1.30 1.39 -7.12
CA ASN A 283 -2.39 0.47 -7.37
C ASN A 283 -1.95 -0.97 -7.03
N ARG A 284 -2.48 -1.47 -5.90
CA ARG A 284 -2.22 -2.81 -5.34
C ARG A 284 -3.32 -3.81 -5.65
N GLU A 285 -4.18 -3.54 -6.63
CA GLU A 285 -5.21 -4.48 -7.04
C GLU A 285 -4.56 -5.83 -7.45
N GLY A 286 -5.14 -6.92 -6.96
CA GLY A 286 -4.58 -8.26 -7.12
C GLY A 286 -3.55 -8.67 -6.06
N GLU A 287 -3.04 -7.74 -5.25
CA GLU A 287 -2.12 -8.04 -4.15
C GLU A 287 -2.88 -8.64 -2.94
N TRP A 288 -2.31 -9.69 -2.35
CA TRP A 288 -2.91 -10.43 -1.23
C TRP A 288 -2.23 -10.15 0.10
N TYR A 289 -3.05 -9.90 1.12
CA TYR A 289 -2.60 -9.86 2.51
C TYR A 289 -2.22 -11.27 2.97
N HIS A 290 -1.12 -11.38 3.71
CA HIS A 290 -0.73 -12.60 4.38
C HIS A 290 -0.24 -12.33 5.80
N SER A 291 -0.85 -12.99 6.80
CA SER A 291 -0.62 -12.75 8.24
C SER A 291 0.84 -12.81 8.70
N THR A 292 1.75 -13.40 7.92
CA THR A 292 3.19 -13.43 8.24
C THR A 292 4.14 -12.87 7.18
N ARG A 293 3.69 -12.68 5.93
CA ARG A 293 4.58 -12.39 4.78
C ARG A 293 4.21 -11.10 4.04
N ASN A 294 2.97 -10.65 4.18
CA ASN A 294 2.53 -9.37 3.64
C ASN A 294 1.45 -8.79 4.57
N ASN A 295 1.88 -8.18 5.67
CA ASN A 295 1.01 -7.72 6.76
C ASN A 295 1.34 -6.31 7.25
N CYS A 296 0.57 -5.84 8.22
CA CYS A 296 0.73 -4.53 8.82
C CYS A 296 2.11 -4.23 9.38
N THR A 297 2.88 -5.23 9.80
CA THR A 297 4.11 -5.04 10.56
C THR A 297 5.33 -5.14 9.67
N ASN A 298 5.40 -6.16 8.82
CA ASN A 298 6.56 -6.38 7.97
C ASN A 298 6.68 -5.33 6.85
N ASN A 299 5.56 -4.84 6.32
CA ASN A 299 5.53 -3.72 5.37
C ASN A 299 6.12 -2.45 5.99
N LEU A 300 5.90 -2.20 7.28
CA LEU A 300 6.46 -1.05 7.98
C LEU A 300 7.94 -1.22 8.29
N VAL A 301 8.39 -2.43 8.62
CA VAL A 301 9.82 -2.73 8.78
C VAL A 301 10.56 -2.58 7.44
N MET A 302 9.93 -3.01 6.34
CA MET A 302 10.42 -2.76 4.99
C MET A 302 10.50 -1.25 4.69
N MET A 303 9.46 -0.48 5.04
CA MET A 303 9.49 0.98 4.91
C MET A 303 10.66 1.61 5.69
N ILE A 304 10.88 1.16 6.93
CA ILE A 304 12.03 1.58 7.73
C ILE A 304 13.35 1.22 7.02
N ASN A 305 13.45 0.03 6.41
CA ASN A 305 14.65 -0.40 5.69
C ASN A 305 15.00 0.49 4.48
N HIS A 306 14.02 1.11 3.80
CA HIS A 306 14.30 2.07 2.72
C HIS A 306 15.02 3.33 3.21
N GLY A 307 14.79 3.69 4.48
CA GLY A 307 15.58 4.70 5.14
C GLY A 307 16.96 4.15 5.51
N LEU A 308 17.02 3.00 6.18
CA LEU A 308 18.26 2.62 6.84
C LEU A 308 19.44 2.37 5.87
N PRO A 309 20.67 2.73 6.26
CA PRO A 309 21.87 2.29 5.56
C PRO A 309 21.94 0.76 5.57
N GLU A 310 22.50 0.18 4.51
CA GLU A 310 22.45 -1.27 4.24
C GLU A 310 22.84 -2.13 5.44
N ASN A 311 23.89 -1.76 6.15
CA ASN A 311 24.39 -2.48 7.34
C ASN A 311 23.44 -2.43 8.57
N LYS A 312 22.48 -1.49 8.60
CA LYS A 312 21.46 -1.38 9.66
C LYS A 312 20.13 -2.01 9.27
N ARG A 313 19.92 -2.34 7.99
CA ARG A 313 18.67 -2.93 7.52
C ARG A 313 18.35 -4.24 8.25
N VAL A 314 17.07 -4.45 8.44
CA VAL A 314 16.50 -5.65 9.04
C VAL A 314 16.31 -6.69 7.96
N ARG A 315 16.87 -7.88 8.15
CA ARG A 315 16.58 -9.02 7.28
C ARG A 315 15.17 -9.51 7.53
N MET A 316 14.37 -9.59 6.47
CA MET A 316 12.99 -10.06 6.54
C MET A 316 12.88 -11.58 6.60
N TRP A 317 13.95 -12.30 6.24
CA TRP A 317 14.03 -13.76 6.31
C TRP A 317 15.15 -14.19 7.26
N THR A 318 14.86 -15.17 8.12
CA THR A 318 15.88 -15.84 8.96
C THR A 318 16.55 -16.95 8.17
N ILE A 319 15.76 -17.70 7.39
CA ILE A 319 16.23 -18.64 6.38
C ILE A 319 15.50 -18.27 5.08
N PRO A 320 16.22 -17.84 4.03
CA PRO A 320 15.59 -17.42 2.78
C PRO A 320 14.62 -18.49 2.23
N HIS A 321 13.42 -18.09 1.79
CA HIS A 321 12.28 -18.92 1.35
C HIS A 321 11.58 -19.79 2.39
N LEU A 322 12.18 -20.06 3.55
CA LEU A 322 11.65 -21.04 4.51
C LEU A 322 11.05 -20.38 5.75
N ILE A 323 11.81 -19.49 6.38
CA ILE A 323 11.44 -18.90 7.68
C ILE A 323 11.49 -17.39 7.58
N TYR A 324 10.31 -16.79 7.49
CA TYR A 324 10.16 -15.34 7.60
C TYR A 324 10.49 -14.89 9.02
N ASN A 325 11.17 -13.77 9.16
CA ASN A 325 11.67 -13.29 10.45
C ASN A 325 10.51 -12.87 11.36
N PHE A 326 10.13 -13.77 12.27
CA PHE A 326 9.02 -13.55 13.22
C PHE A 326 9.20 -12.25 14.05
N TYR A 327 10.44 -11.89 14.38
CA TYR A 327 10.73 -10.65 15.12
C TYR A 327 10.50 -9.37 14.31
N ALA A 328 10.38 -9.47 12.98
CA ALA A 328 10.07 -8.37 12.05
C ALA A 328 8.61 -8.40 11.55
N THR A 329 7.79 -9.34 12.04
CA THR A 329 6.43 -9.60 11.55
C THR A 329 5.37 -9.52 12.64
N THR A 330 5.77 -9.64 13.90
CA THR A 330 4.86 -9.71 15.04
C THR A 330 4.91 -8.41 15.85
N PRO A 331 3.81 -7.63 15.91
CA PRO A 331 3.79 -6.29 16.49
C PRO A 331 4.45 -6.15 17.88
N PRO A 332 4.21 -7.06 18.86
CA PRO A 332 4.82 -6.94 20.19
C PRO A 332 6.35 -7.09 20.19
N MET A 333 6.92 -7.75 19.18
CA MET A 333 8.34 -8.10 19.15
C MET A 333 9.20 -7.04 18.46
N VAL A 334 8.61 -6.32 17.48
CA VAL A 334 9.34 -5.36 16.64
C VAL A 334 10.00 -4.24 17.46
N PRO A 335 9.34 -3.57 18.41
CA PRO A 335 9.96 -2.48 19.15
C PRO A 335 11.25 -2.90 19.87
N GLY A 336 11.21 -4.04 20.57
CA GLY A 336 12.38 -4.56 21.28
C GLY A 336 13.49 -5.03 20.33
N TYR A 337 13.12 -5.62 19.18
CA TYR A 337 14.08 -6.07 18.19
C TYR A 337 14.80 -4.90 17.48
N LEU A 338 14.05 -3.90 17.02
CA LEU A 338 14.61 -2.70 16.39
C LEU A 338 15.34 -1.80 17.38
N GLY A 339 14.88 -1.74 18.63
CA GLY A 339 15.58 -1.05 19.71
C GLY A 339 16.99 -1.60 19.95
N ARG A 340 17.14 -2.93 20.02
CA ARG A 340 18.47 -3.58 20.15
C ARG A 340 19.40 -3.33 18.95
N LYS A 341 18.85 -3.06 17.77
CA LYS A 341 19.60 -2.68 16.56
C LYS A 341 19.94 -1.18 16.51
N GLY A 342 19.49 -0.38 17.47
CA GLY A 342 19.67 1.07 17.47
C GLY A 342 18.88 1.77 16.34
N VAL A 343 17.78 1.15 15.89
CA VAL A 343 16.88 1.70 14.88
C VAL A 343 15.74 2.48 15.54
N LEU A 344 15.18 1.95 16.64
CA LEU A 344 14.16 2.64 17.42
C LEU A 344 14.71 3.09 18.77
N GLY A 345 14.23 4.24 19.25
CA GLY A 345 14.45 4.70 20.61
C GLY A 345 13.57 3.97 21.63
N PRO A 346 13.74 4.24 22.93
CA PRO A 346 12.80 3.78 23.94
C PRO A 346 11.40 4.34 23.68
N LYS A 347 10.37 3.71 24.23
CA LYS A 347 8.99 4.21 24.14
C LYS A 347 8.93 5.65 24.63
N ALA A 348 8.56 6.58 23.74
CA ALA A 348 8.51 8.00 24.05
C ALA A 348 7.26 8.34 24.88
N PHE A 349 6.10 7.85 24.43
CA PHE A 349 4.83 8.07 25.11
C PHE A 349 3.79 6.99 24.76
N THR A 350 2.69 7.01 25.51
CA THR A 350 1.51 6.16 25.27
C THR A 350 0.28 7.05 25.19
N ILE A 351 -0.55 6.82 24.18
CA ILE A 351 -1.89 7.42 24.07
C ILE A 351 -2.91 6.38 24.52
N THR A 352 -3.74 6.77 25.49
CA THR A 352 -4.83 5.98 26.06
C THR A 352 -6.12 6.79 26.05
N LYS A 353 -7.24 6.13 26.39
CA LYS A 353 -8.53 6.80 26.59
C LYS A 353 -8.49 7.95 27.61
N GLN A 354 -7.54 7.95 28.54
CA GLN A 354 -7.45 8.95 29.60
C GLN A 354 -6.71 10.21 29.16
N ASN A 355 -5.79 10.13 28.20
CA ASN A 355 -4.90 11.24 27.85
C ASN A 355 -4.95 11.66 26.37
N TYR A 356 -5.72 10.98 25.50
CA TYR A 356 -5.74 11.29 24.06
C TYR A 356 -6.04 12.76 23.76
N GLY A 357 -6.90 13.41 24.56
CA GLY A 357 -7.24 14.83 24.40
C GLY A 357 -6.04 15.78 24.53
N GLU A 358 -5.01 15.40 25.29
CA GLU A 358 -3.76 16.17 25.41
C GLU A 358 -2.93 16.13 24.12
N PHE A 359 -3.17 15.13 23.27
CA PHE A 359 -2.47 14.93 22.01
C PHE A 359 -3.23 15.47 20.80
N LEU A 360 -4.49 15.87 20.93
CA LEU A 360 -5.22 16.46 19.80
C LEU A 360 -4.77 17.92 19.59
N PRO A 361 -4.73 18.42 18.34
CA PRO A 361 -4.56 19.83 18.10
C PRO A 361 -5.74 20.61 18.70
N PRO A 362 -5.53 21.87 19.13
CA PRO A 362 -6.65 22.70 19.56
C PRO A 362 -7.65 22.86 18.41
N PRO A 363 -8.95 23.04 18.71
CA PRO A 363 -9.94 23.33 17.68
C PRO A 363 -9.50 24.53 16.84
N ALA A 364 -9.75 24.47 15.53
CA ALA A 364 -9.58 25.65 14.69
C ALA A 364 -10.38 26.82 15.28
N ALA A 365 -9.80 28.01 15.30
CA ALA A 365 -10.54 29.20 15.68
C ALA A 365 -11.77 29.36 14.76
N PRO A 366 -12.94 29.72 15.28
CA PRO A 366 -14.09 30.01 14.44
C PRO A 366 -13.72 31.10 13.43
N LEU A 367 -14.01 30.85 12.15
CA LEU A 367 -13.80 31.78 11.04
C LEU A 367 -14.62 33.06 11.20
#